data_AF-A0A7C3GS01-F1
#
_entry.id   AF-A0A7C3GS01-F1
#
_cell.length_a   1.000
_cell.length_b   1.000
_cell.length_c   1.000
_cell.angle_alpha   90.00
_cell.angle_beta   90.00
_cell.angle_gamma   90.00
#
_symmetry.space_group_name_H-M   'P 1'
#
loop_
_entity.id
_entity.type
_entity.pdbx_description
1 polymer ?
#
loop_
_entity_poly.entity_id
_entity_poly.type
_entity_poly.pdbx_seq_one_letter_code
_entity_poly.pdbx_strand_id
1 'polypeptide(L)'
;MGLRPLYVRREDHAKGMVRLLSLALRVVTVVEYVVREALQTAGESLKGLYAGNPKRETARPTTERLLKAFRGLTLSIVRLPDRAVRHVTSF
;
A
#
# COMPACT_ATOMS: atom_id res chain seq x y z
N MET A 1 -25.95 8.15 -45.23
CA MET A 1 -24.74 7.33 -44.97
C MET A 1 -24.31 7.53 -43.53
N GLY A 2 -24.70 6.64 -42.64
CA GLY A 2 -24.45 6.76 -41.20
C GLY A 2 -23.22 5.98 -40.77
N LEU A 3 -22.23 6.66 -40.22
CA LEU A 3 -21.11 6.06 -39.50
C LEU A 3 -21.23 6.50 -38.03
N ARG A 4 -21.66 5.59 -37.16
CA ARG A 4 -21.68 5.82 -35.71
C ARG A 4 -20.27 5.59 -35.18
N PRO A 5 -19.58 6.58 -34.58
CA PRO A 5 -18.33 6.33 -33.90
C PRO A 5 -18.64 5.87 -32.48
N LEU A 6 -19.06 4.61 -32.33
CA LEU A 6 -19.34 4.01 -31.01
C LEU A 6 -18.31 2.94 -30.60
N TYR A 7 -17.26 2.72 -31.41
CA TYR A 7 -16.27 1.67 -31.15
C TYR A 7 -14.94 2.16 -30.56
N VAL A 8 -14.59 3.45 -30.73
CA VAL A 8 -13.26 3.96 -30.33
C VAL A 8 -13.14 4.17 -28.82
N ARG A 9 -14.24 4.37 -28.08
CA ARG A 9 -14.17 4.75 -26.66
C ARG A 9 -14.07 3.57 -25.68
N ARG A 10 -14.19 2.32 -26.13
CA ARG A 10 -14.20 1.12 -25.24
C ARG A 10 -12.85 0.42 -25.13
N GLU A 11 -12.05 0.40 -26.18
CA GLU A 11 -10.72 -0.23 -26.16
C GLU A 11 -9.72 0.56 -25.31
N ASP A 12 -9.79 1.89 -25.36
CA ASP A 12 -8.95 2.76 -24.54
C ASP A 12 -9.21 2.59 -23.04
N HIS A 13 -10.47 2.34 -22.65
CA HIS A 13 -10.83 2.07 -21.25
C HIS A 13 -10.26 0.73 -20.76
N ALA A 14 -10.34 -0.33 -21.59
CA ALA A 14 -9.76 -1.62 -21.26
C ALA A 14 -8.23 -1.53 -21.14
N LYS A 15 -7.58 -0.84 -22.07
CA LYS A 15 -6.13 -0.59 -22.05
C LYS A 15 -5.71 0.25 -20.84
N GLY A 16 -6.50 1.27 -20.50
CA GLY A 16 -6.32 2.07 -19.28
C GLY A 16 -6.44 1.22 -18.01
N MET A 17 -7.48 0.38 -17.91
CA MET A 17 -7.69 -0.51 -16.78
C MET A 17 -6.53 -1.49 -16.60
N VAL A 18 -6.06 -2.15 -17.66
CA VAL A 18 -4.91 -3.07 -17.58
C VAL A 18 -3.65 -2.35 -17.10
N ARG A 19 -3.41 -1.12 -17.58
CA ARG A 19 -2.26 -0.32 -17.11
C ARG A 19 -2.39 0.05 -15.63
N LEU A 20 -3.57 0.46 -15.18
CA LEU A 20 -3.84 0.78 -13.78
C LEU A 20 -3.70 -0.45 -12.87
N LEU A 21 -4.25 -1.60 -13.27
CA LEU A 21 -4.11 -2.85 -12.54
C LEU A 21 -2.64 -3.30 -12.48
N SER A 22 -1.91 -3.17 -13.58
CA SER A 22 -0.48 -3.47 -13.63
C SER A 22 0.33 -2.54 -12.71
N LEU A 23 -0.02 -1.26 -12.66
CA LEU A 23 0.61 -0.29 -11.77
C LEU A 23 0.30 -0.61 -10.30
N ALA A 24 -0.96 -0.88 -9.98
CA ALA A 24 -1.38 -1.26 -8.63
C ALA A 24 -0.66 -2.55 -8.17
N LEU A 25 -0.57 -3.56 -9.04
CA LEU A 25 0.16 -4.79 -8.75
C LEU A 25 1.64 -4.52 -8.49
N ARG A 26 2.30 -3.69 -9.31
CA ARG A 26 3.70 -3.31 -9.11
C ARG A 26 3.90 -2.61 -7.76
N VAL A 27 3.01 -1.69 -7.39
CA VAL A 27 3.06 -1.02 -6.07
C VAL A 27 2.92 -2.05 -4.95
N VAL A 28 1.94 -2.95 -5.03
CA VAL A 28 1.75 -4.01 -4.03
C VAL A 28 3.00 -4.89 -3.90
N THR A 29 3.57 -5.33 -5.02
CA THR A 29 4.77 -6.19 -5.02
C THR A 29 5.98 -5.48 -4.44
N VAL A 30 6.21 -4.21 -4.80
CA VAL A 30 7.35 -3.43 -4.28
C VAL A 30 7.22 -3.23 -2.77
N VAL A 31 6.03 -2.90 -2.27
CA VAL A 31 5.80 -2.73 -0.83
C VAL A 31 6.05 -4.03 -0.07
N GLU A 32 5.52 -5.16 -0.56
CA GLU A 32 5.77 -6.46 0.08
C GLU A 32 7.25 -6.83 0.06
N TYR A 33 7.92 -6.59 -1.06
CA TYR A 33 9.34 -6.90 -1.21
C TYR A 33 10.20 -6.12 -0.23
N VAL A 34 10.08 -4.79 -0.21
CA VAL A 34 10.89 -3.91 0.65
C VAL A 34 10.69 -4.25 2.13
N VAL A 35 9.45 -4.47 2.56
CA VAL A 35 9.17 -4.80 3.96
C VAL A 35 9.73 -6.17 4.34
N ARG A 36 9.59 -7.18 3.46
CA ARG A 36 10.11 -8.52 3.71
C ARG A 36 11.63 -8.54 3.75
N GLU A 37 12.28 -7.81 2.84
CA GLU A 37 13.73 -7.65 2.82
C GLU A 37 14.21 -7.00 4.12
N ALA A 38 13.59 -5.88 4.53
CA ALA A 38 13.95 -5.21 5.78
C ALA A 38 13.79 -6.11 7.01
N LEU A 39 12.68 -6.86 7.10
CA LEU A 39 12.45 -7.82 8.19
C LEU A 39 13.47 -8.97 8.16
N GLN A 40 13.82 -9.47 6.98
CA GLN A 40 14.81 -10.53 6.83
C GLN A 40 16.20 -10.05 7.25
N THR A 41 16.60 -8.84 6.84
CA THR A 41 17.88 -8.23 7.24
C THR A 41 17.94 -7.99 8.75
N ALA A 42 16.83 -7.59 9.37
CA ALA A 42 16.74 -7.41 10.81
C ALA A 42 16.59 -8.73 11.60
N GLY A 43 16.23 -9.83 10.93
CA GLY A 43 15.88 -11.09 11.60
C GLY A 43 14.58 -11.01 12.41
N GLU A 44 13.68 -10.10 12.03
CA GLU A 44 12.47 -9.76 12.79
C GLU A 44 11.19 -10.26 12.13
N SER A 45 10.12 -10.28 12.94
CA SER A 45 8.75 -10.61 12.52
C SER A 45 7.80 -9.50 13.00
N LEU A 46 6.72 -9.26 12.25
CA LEU A 46 5.71 -8.28 12.64
C LEU A 46 4.55 -8.93 13.40
N LYS A 47 4.18 -8.32 14.52
CA LYS A 47 2.97 -8.60 15.33
C LYS A 47 1.86 -7.61 15.01
N GLY A 48 0.64 -7.90 15.46
CA GLY A 48 -0.47 -6.93 15.38
C GLY A 48 -1.10 -6.73 14.00
N LEU A 49 -0.60 -7.41 12.96
CA LEU A 49 -1.15 -7.33 11.60
C LEU A 49 -2.50 -8.08 11.44
N TYR A 50 -2.88 -8.89 12.42
CA TYR A 50 -4.09 -9.71 12.41
C TYR A 50 -5.00 -9.30 13.57
N ALA A 51 -6.04 -8.51 13.29
CA ALA A 51 -6.97 -8.03 14.33
C ALA A 51 -7.61 -9.16 15.16
N GLY A 52 -7.94 -10.30 14.53
CA GLY A 52 -8.51 -11.46 15.23
C GLY A 52 -7.48 -12.34 15.96
N ASN A 53 -6.17 -12.14 15.74
CA ASN A 53 -5.11 -12.83 16.46
C ASN A 53 -3.87 -11.93 16.59
N PRO A 54 -3.87 -10.95 17.51
CA PRO A 54 -2.80 -9.94 17.62
C PRO A 54 -1.42 -10.54 17.91
N LYS A 55 -1.39 -11.72 18.54
CA LYS A 55 -0.16 -12.46 18.86
C LYS A 55 0.46 -13.15 17.65
N ARG A 56 -0.27 -13.26 16.53
CA ARG A 56 0.23 -13.89 15.32
C ARG A 56 1.34 -13.03 14.70
N GLU A 57 2.51 -13.62 14.61
CA GLU A 57 3.67 -13.03 13.95
C GLU A 57 3.73 -13.39 12.48
N THR A 58 4.37 -12.55 11.67
CA THR A 58 4.74 -12.92 10.31
C THR A 58 5.98 -12.17 9.84
N ALA A 59 6.93 -12.90 9.26
CA ALA A 59 8.06 -12.33 8.52
C ALA A 59 7.71 -12.05 7.05
N ARG A 60 6.50 -12.42 6.61
CA ARG A 60 6.03 -12.24 5.23
C ARG A 60 4.67 -11.53 5.20
N PRO A 61 4.61 -10.26 5.64
CA PRO A 61 3.37 -9.51 5.59
C PRO A 61 2.91 -9.28 4.14
N THR A 62 1.61 -9.06 3.98
CA THR A 62 1.03 -8.59 2.71
C THR A 62 0.76 -7.10 2.78
N THR A 63 0.78 -6.42 1.63
CA THR A 63 0.55 -4.95 1.56
C THR A 63 -0.80 -4.58 2.16
N GLU A 64 -1.86 -5.36 1.93
CA GLU A 64 -3.18 -5.12 2.53
C GLU A 64 -3.14 -5.11 4.06
N ARG A 65 -2.44 -6.08 4.69
CA ARG A 65 -2.38 -6.14 6.15
C ARG A 65 -1.55 -5.03 6.74
N LEU A 66 -0.46 -4.65 6.07
CA LEU A 66 0.33 -3.49 6.46
C LEU A 66 -0.54 -2.23 6.45
N LEU A 67 -1.21 -1.94 5.33
CA LEU A 67 -2.11 -0.78 5.21
C LEU A 67 -3.25 -0.81 6.23
N LYS A 68 -3.77 -2.00 6.55
CA LYS A 68 -4.81 -2.15 7.58
C LYS A 68 -4.30 -1.79 8.97
N ALA A 69 -3.04 -2.07 9.30
CA ALA A 69 -2.43 -1.66 10.57
C ALA A 69 -2.23 -0.14 10.67
N PHE A 70 -2.12 0.55 9.53
CA PHE A 70 -2.10 2.02 9.49
C PHE A 70 -3.49 2.67 9.56
N ARG A 71 -4.59 1.90 9.49
CA ARG A 71 -5.93 2.49 9.67
C ARG A 71 -6.06 2.99 11.11
N GLY A 72 -6.27 4.29 11.26
CA GLY A 72 -6.28 4.98 12.55
C GLY A 72 -4.94 5.57 12.95
N LEU A 73 -3.82 5.21 12.31
CA LEU A 73 -2.55 5.90 12.55
C LEU A 73 -2.56 7.25 11.83
N THR A 74 -2.60 8.33 12.59
CA THR A 74 -2.44 9.69 12.05
C THR A 74 -1.01 10.13 12.27
N LEU A 75 -0.24 10.28 11.19
CA LEU A 75 1.10 10.87 11.21
C LEU A 75 0.99 12.37 10.91
N SER A 76 1.24 13.21 11.92
CA SER A 76 1.34 14.66 11.76
C SER A 76 2.81 15.07 11.73
N ILE A 77 3.24 15.68 10.63
CA ILE A 77 4.62 16.20 10.49
C ILE A 77 4.55 17.73 10.53
N VAL A 78 5.02 18.33 11.62
CA VAL A 78 5.13 19.78 11.76
C VAL A 78 6.57 20.17 11.44
N ARG A 79 6.78 20.91 10.35
CA ARG A 79 8.10 21.45 9.99
C ARG A 79 8.23 22.87 10.56
N LEU A 80 9.15 23.03 11.50
CA LEU A 80 9.61 24.31 12.02
C LEU A 80 10.94 24.68 11.33
N PRO A 81 11.36 25.96 11.36
CA PRO A 81 12.57 26.43 10.66
C PRO A 81 13.84 25.62 10.97
N ASP A 82 13.92 25.04 12.17
CA ASP A 82 15.11 24.34 12.67
C ASP A 82 14.85 22.86 13.03
N ARG A 83 13.59 22.37 12.90
CA ARG A 83 13.23 20.98 13.26
C ARG A 83 11.96 20.48 12.60
N ALA A 84 11.92 19.19 12.29
CA ALA A 84 10.69 18.50 11.93
C ALA A 84 10.19 17.67 13.12
N VAL A 85 9.06 18.04 13.70
CA VAL A 85 8.36 17.26 14.74
C VAL A 85 7.42 16.27 14.08
N ARG A 86 7.52 15.00 14.44
CA ARG A 86 6.67 13.92 13.91
C ARG A 86 5.85 13.36 15.06
N HIS A 87 4.54 13.54 15.01
CA HIS A 87 3.60 12.99 15.98
C HIS A 87 2.84 11.82 15.35
N VAL A 88 2.79 10.69 16.07
CA VAL A 88 2.04 9.50 15.67
C VAL A 88 0.97 9.26 16.72
N THR A 89 -0.30 9.42 16.33
CA THR A 89 -1.42 9.06 17.21
C THR A 89 -1.70 7.57 17.06
N SER A 90 -1.69 6.82 18.18
CA SER A 90 -2.25 5.47 18.26
C SER A 90 -3.61 5.54 18.93
N PHE A 91 -4.63 4.91 18.35
CA PHE A 91 -5.93 4.69 18.98
C PHE A 91 -5.95 3.36 19.74
#